data_AF-Q4CYY5-F1
#
_entry.id   AF-Q4CYY5-F1
#
_cell.length_a   1.000
_cell.length_b   1.000
_cell.length_c   1.000
_cell.angle_alpha   90.00
_cell.angle_beta   90.00
_cell.angle_gamma   90.00
#
_symmetry.space_group_name_H-M   'P 1'
#
loop_
_entity.id
_entity.type
_entity.pdbx_description
1 polymer ?
#
loop_
_entity_poly.entity_id
_entity_poly.type
_entity_poly.pdbx_seq_one_letter_code
_entity_poly.pdbx_strand_id
1 'polypeptide(L)'
;MEYKSTFELRQQVLDLPTHLTSRARTGKKNSSSNPPCLPHPLNANNNGAVMDSDPDDPTALVRELPALDKLNALSASLKNEEEVQNYVEARNLSLEDTAKYIMANGSTGQKMSLFQRLKETLVGLDMSSISQVLMIAVDSMWVQEPELQCFAPGALIEVLPLLNNTVTRDLLMVTSTMLSVKTAEVRIAWNKLFSAFIDYLNNKQLDNDVVPLALKKTEHVEPQDQRELSCDLIGAVCRYLPHDIVERKLMNKVLALCQDTNVGVRQHMCQQLGI
;
A
#
# COMPACT_ATOMS: atom_id res chain seq x y z
N MET A 1 -15.57 15.67 12.02
CA MET A 1 -15.74 14.24 11.62
C MET A 1 -15.63 13.42 12.88
N GLU A 2 -16.61 12.56 13.16
CA GLU A 2 -16.57 11.69 14.34
C GLU A 2 -15.54 10.57 14.12
N TYR A 3 -14.66 10.39 15.09
CA TYR A 3 -13.61 9.36 15.04
C TYR A 3 -14.20 8.03 15.52
N LYS A 4 -14.38 7.08 14.61
CA LYS A 4 -14.84 5.73 14.95
C LYS A 4 -13.68 4.85 15.43
N SER A 5 -13.91 4.09 16.48
CA SER A 5 -12.95 3.14 17.04
C SER A 5 -12.64 2.00 16.06
N THR A 6 -11.42 1.45 16.16
CA THR A 6 -11.00 0.25 15.40
C THR A 6 -11.90 -0.97 15.65
N PHE A 7 -12.58 -1.03 16.80
CA PHE A 7 -13.60 -2.05 17.08
C PHE A 7 -14.87 -1.83 16.25
N GLU A 8 -15.37 -0.60 16.18
CA GLU A 8 -16.59 -0.24 15.42
C GLU A 8 -16.41 -0.41 13.90
N LEU A 9 -15.18 -0.17 13.41
CA LEU A 9 -14.81 -0.42 12.01
C LEU A 9 -14.82 -1.92 11.68
N ARG A 10 -14.38 -2.79 12.59
CA ARG A 10 -14.45 -4.25 12.39
C ARG A 10 -15.89 -4.75 12.43
N GLN A 11 -16.73 -4.23 13.32
CA GLN A 11 -18.14 -4.58 13.41
C GLN A 11 -18.91 -4.18 12.13
N GLN A 12 -18.66 -2.99 11.58
CA GLN A 12 -19.27 -2.53 10.30
C GLN A 12 -18.88 -3.36 9.06
N VAL A 13 -17.76 -4.11 9.11
CA VAL A 13 -17.37 -5.03 8.03
C VAL A 13 -18.06 -6.39 8.15
N LEU A 14 -18.49 -6.78 9.36
CA LEU A 14 -19.18 -8.05 9.62
C LEU A 14 -20.70 -7.95 9.45
N ASP A 15 -21.30 -6.79 9.71
CA ASP A 15 -22.76 -6.60 9.73
C ASP A 15 -23.39 -6.21 8.37
N LEU A 16 -22.69 -6.35 7.23
CA LEU A 16 -23.22 -5.94 5.93
C LEU A 16 -24.00 -7.08 5.23
N PRO A 17 -25.35 -7.02 5.09
CA PRO A 17 -26.13 -8.10 4.51
C PRO A 17 -26.11 -8.05 2.98
N THR A 18 -25.82 -9.18 2.34
CA THR A 18 -25.95 -9.36 0.89
C THR A 18 -27.40 -9.24 0.42
N HIS A 19 -27.78 -8.14 -0.23
CA HIS A 19 -28.99 -8.10 -1.07
C HIS A 19 -28.80 -7.31 -2.37
N LEU A 20 -28.86 -8.06 -3.47
CA LEU A 20 -29.04 -7.56 -4.83
C LEU A 20 -30.46 -7.01 -5.01
N THR A 21 -30.64 -5.92 -5.78
CA THR A 21 -31.48 -5.87 -7.00
C THR A 21 -31.55 -4.46 -7.60
N SER A 22 -32.07 -4.34 -8.83
CA SER A 22 -31.82 -3.25 -9.77
C SER A 22 -33.05 -2.39 -10.12
N ARG A 23 -32.80 -1.12 -10.52
CA ARG A 23 -33.37 -0.33 -11.65
C ARG A 23 -33.26 1.18 -11.37
N ALA A 24 -32.62 2.02 -12.21
CA ALA A 24 -33.06 2.54 -13.53
C ALA A 24 -34.23 3.56 -13.42
N ARG A 25 -34.31 4.72 -14.11
CA ARG A 25 -33.50 5.39 -15.16
C ARG A 25 -34.02 6.85 -15.38
N THR A 26 -33.26 7.72 -16.08
CA THR A 26 -33.66 9.07 -16.64
C THR A 26 -33.88 10.19 -15.58
N GLY A 27 -33.60 11.49 -15.78
CA GLY A 27 -33.07 12.34 -16.88
C GLY A 27 -33.06 13.84 -16.42
N LYS A 28 -32.79 14.92 -17.21
CA LYS A 28 -32.24 15.14 -18.57
C LYS A 28 -32.16 16.68 -18.88
N LYS A 29 -31.00 17.24 -19.30
CA LYS A 29 -30.75 18.65 -19.78
C LYS A 29 -30.74 19.78 -18.70
N ASN A 30 -30.10 20.98 -18.86
CA ASN A 30 -29.41 21.61 -20.01
C ASN A 30 -28.37 22.72 -19.64
N SER A 31 -27.30 22.83 -20.46
CA SER A 31 -26.60 24.05 -20.97
C SER A 31 -26.11 25.24 -20.09
N SER A 32 -24.77 25.48 -20.19
CA SER A 32 -24.04 26.75 -20.48
C SER A 32 -23.99 27.89 -19.43
N SER A 33 -22.90 28.69 -19.27
CA SER A 33 -21.76 29.03 -20.17
C SER A 33 -20.45 29.48 -19.48
N ASN A 34 -19.31 29.06 -20.05
CA ASN A 34 -17.91 29.56 -20.08
C ASN A 34 -17.25 30.51 -19.02
N PRO A 35 -15.94 30.26 -18.69
CA PRO A 35 -14.98 31.17 -18.01
C PRO A 35 -14.06 31.85 -19.08
N PRO A 36 -12.74 32.15 -18.90
CA PRO A 36 -11.86 32.37 -17.73
C PRO A 36 -11.00 33.68 -17.81
N CYS A 37 -10.12 33.97 -16.83
CA CYS A 37 -8.82 34.64 -17.09
C CYS A 37 -7.78 34.56 -15.94
N LEU A 38 -6.50 34.61 -16.33
CA LEU A 38 -5.22 34.58 -15.58
C LEU A 38 -4.40 35.83 -16.04
N PRO A 39 -3.08 36.05 -15.76
CA PRO A 39 -2.23 35.81 -14.57
C PRO A 39 -1.26 37.00 -14.18
N HIS A 40 -0.52 36.86 -13.06
CA HIS A 40 0.90 37.31 -12.86
C HIS A 40 1.27 38.85 -12.97
N PRO A 41 2.55 39.30 -12.81
CA PRO A 41 3.18 39.61 -11.50
C PRO A 41 3.98 40.95 -11.47
N LEU A 42 4.90 41.11 -10.48
CA LEU A 42 6.15 41.94 -10.43
C LEU A 42 6.22 43.14 -9.45
N ASN A 43 7.40 43.23 -8.79
CA ASN A 43 8.15 44.42 -8.35
C ASN A 43 7.53 45.42 -7.32
N ALA A 44 8.31 46.23 -6.59
CA ALA A 44 9.71 46.20 -6.13
C ALA A 44 9.93 47.36 -5.12
N ASN A 45 10.99 47.29 -4.28
CA ASN A 45 11.51 48.35 -3.40
C ASN A 45 10.54 48.85 -2.29
N ASN A 46 10.99 49.24 -1.10
CA ASN A 46 12.05 50.23 -0.84
C ASN A 46 12.67 50.13 0.58
N ASN A 47 13.79 50.80 0.79
CA ASN A 47 14.52 50.88 2.06
C ASN A 47 13.90 51.87 3.06
N GLY A 48 14.13 51.63 4.36
CA GLY A 48 13.95 52.56 5.48
C GLY A 48 14.33 51.85 6.80
N ALA A 49 15.50 52.13 7.39
CA ALA A 49 15.70 53.18 8.40
C ALA A 49 14.83 52.92 9.66
N VAL A 50 15.32 52.18 10.66
CA VAL A 50 16.19 52.64 11.77
C VAL A 50 15.41 53.36 12.90
N MET A 51 15.27 52.61 14.01
CA MET A 51 15.14 53.01 15.42
C MET A 51 13.88 53.74 15.96
N ASP A 52 13.64 53.41 17.23
CA ASP A 52 12.73 53.97 18.24
C ASP A 52 11.21 53.73 18.17
N SER A 53 10.61 53.72 19.37
CA SER A 53 9.26 53.29 19.78
C SER A 53 8.96 51.78 19.67
N ASP A 54 8.35 51.09 20.64
CA ASP A 54 7.90 51.48 22.01
C ASP A 54 7.86 50.20 22.88
N PRO A 55 8.17 50.22 24.20
CA PRO A 55 8.39 48.99 24.97
C PRO A 55 7.15 48.50 25.76
N ASP A 56 5.93 48.54 25.20
CA ASP A 56 4.70 48.17 25.93
C ASP A 56 3.56 47.61 25.05
N ASP A 57 3.83 46.58 24.22
CA ASP A 57 2.78 45.71 23.65
C ASP A 57 2.85 44.28 24.22
N PRO A 58 2.09 43.95 25.29
CA PRO A 58 2.04 42.61 25.86
C PRO A 58 1.35 41.57 24.94
N THR A 59 0.81 42.00 23.79
CA THR A 59 0.19 41.15 22.76
C THR A 59 1.15 40.78 21.62
N ALA A 60 2.27 41.48 21.46
CA ALA A 60 3.23 41.27 20.37
C ALA A 60 3.98 39.92 20.44
N LEU A 61 3.96 39.24 21.60
CA LEU A 61 4.68 37.98 21.83
C LEU A 61 3.86 36.72 21.52
N VAL A 62 2.64 36.83 20.97
CA VAL A 62 1.84 35.69 20.49
C VAL A 62 2.01 35.46 18.98
N ARG A 63 3.27 35.49 18.51
CA ARG A 63 3.65 34.63 17.38
C ARG A 63 3.93 33.25 17.94
N GLU A 64 2.88 32.42 18.02
CA GLU A 64 3.05 30.99 18.21
C GLU A 64 4.12 30.50 17.22
N LEU A 65 5.07 29.69 17.71
CA LEU A 65 6.21 29.21 16.93
C LEU A 65 5.99 27.75 16.55
N PRO A 66 5.40 27.44 15.37
CA PRO A 66 5.38 26.10 14.78
C PRO A 66 6.75 25.42 14.70
N ALA A 67 7.84 26.16 14.86
CA ALA A 67 9.20 25.62 14.96
C ALA A 67 9.46 24.90 16.30
N LEU A 68 8.92 25.38 17.43
CA LEU A 68 9.19 24.80 18.75
C LEU A 68 8.47 23.46 18.92
N ASP A 69 7.20 23.37 18.52
CA ASP A 69 6.44 22.11 18.57
C ASP A 69 7.04 21.05 17.65
N LYS A 70 7.49 21.45 16.45
CA LYS A 70 8.24 20.57 15.53
C LYS A 70 9.55 20.10 16.14
N LEU A 71 10.32 20.97 16.81
CA LEU A 71 11.56 20.60 17.47
C LEU A 71 11.32 19.62 18.63
N ASN A 72 10.28 19.86 19.43
CA ASN A 72 9.88 18.97 20.53
C ASN A 72 9.43 17.60 19.99
N ALA A 73 8.64 17.56 18.91
CA ALA A 73 8.23 16.32 18.25
C ALA A 73 9.42 15.53 17.67
N LEU A 74 10.38 16.21 17.02
CA LEU A 74 11.62 15.59 16.54
C LEU A 74 12.48 15.03 17.68
N SER A 75 12.63 15.79 18.78
CA SER A 75 13.35 15.33 19.98
C SER A 75 12.69 14.11 20.62
N ALA A 76 11.37 14.10 20.73
CA ALA A 76 10.61 12.94 21.23
C ALA A 76 10.75 11.72 20.31
N SER A 77 10.74 11.91 18.99
CA SER A 77 10.96 10.84 18.00
C SER A 77 12.36 10.23 18.14
N LEU A 78 13.41 11.05 18.19
CA LEU A 78 14.79 10.59 18.36
C LEU A 78 14.98 9.83 19.69
N LYS A 79 14.39 10.32 20.78
CA LYS A 79 14.42 9.65 22.08
C LYS A 79 13.72 8.28 22.04
N ASN A 80 12.58 8.16 21.35
CA ASN A 80 11.91 6.87 21.16
C ASN A 80 12.75 5.90 20.32
N GLU A 81 13.39 6.38 19.25
CA GLU A 81 14.30 5.54 18.45
C GLU A 81 15.47 5.01 19.29
N GLU A 82 16.09 5.86 20.10
CA GLU A 82 17.17 5.50 21.02
C GLU A 82 16.71 4.50 22.10
N GLU A 83 15.54 4.72 22.71
CA GLU A 83 14.94 3.80 23.69
C GLU A 83 14.65 2.42 23.09
N VAL A 84 14.19 2.37 21.83
CA VAL A 84 13.94 1.12 21.12
C VAL A 84 15.24 0.38 20.82
N GLN A 85 16.27 1.08 20.33
CA GLN A 85 17.57 0.49 20.02
C GLN A 85 18.24 -0.06 21.29
N ASN A 86 18.28 0.73 22.36
CA ASN A 86 18.83 0.34 23.66
C ASN A 86 18.10 -0.89 24.24
N TYR A 87 16.78 -1.00 24.10
CA TYR A 87 16.03 -2.17 24.56
C TYR A 87 16.42 -3.44 23.81
N VAL A 88 16.57 -3.36 22.48
CA VAL A 88 16.97 -4.50 21.63
C VAL A 88 18.39 -4.95 21.97
N GLU A 89 19.34 -4.03 22.04
CA GLU A 89 20.75 -4.32 22.30
C GLU A 89 20.98 -4.83 23.74
N ALA A 90 20.41 -4.17 24.75
CA ALA A 90 20.67 -4.50 26.15
C ALA A 90 20.08 -5.86 26.59
N ARG A 91 19.07 -6.38 25.87
CA ARG A 91 18.37 -7.61 26.26
C ARG A 91 18.84 -8.87 25.54
N ASN A 92 19.73 -8.78 24.55
CA ASN A 92 20.15 -9.92 23.71
C ASN A 92 18.94 -10.74 23.22
N LEU A 93 17.92 -10.04 22.70
CA LEU A 93 16.67 -10.66 22.28
C LEU A 93 16.89 -11.69 21.17
N SER A 94 15.98 -12.66 21.04
CA SER A 94 15.93 -13.49 19.84
C SER A 94 15.60 -12.62 18.62
N LEU A 95 15.78 -13.17 17.42
CA LEU A 95 15.43 -12.47 16.20
C LEU A 95 13.92 -12.18 16.12
N GLU A 96 13.10 -13.13 16.53
CA GLU A 96 11.64 -13.03 16.57
C GLU A 96 11.19 -11.94 17.55
N ASP A 97 11.76 -11.93 18.77
CA ASP A 97 11.47 -10.91 19.78
C ASP A 97 11.98 -9.52 19.35
N THR A 98 13.11 -9.45 18.65
CA THR A 98 13.63 -8.21 18.06
C THR A 98 12.68 -7.66 16.99
N ALA A 99 12.29 -8.50 16.02
CA ALA A 99 11.36 -8.12 14.96
C ALA A 99 10.01 -7.68 15.54
N LYS A 100 9.49 -8.42 16.53
CA LYS A 100 8.23 -8.14 17.22
C LYS A 100 8.28 -6.82 18.00
N TYR A 101 9.38 -6.56 18.68
CA TYR A 101 9.56 -5.32 19.44
C TYR A 101 9.71 -4.10 18.53
N ILE A 102 10.47 -4.20 17.43
CA ILE A 102 10.61 -3.13 16.43
C ILE A 102 9.27 -2.86 15.72
N MET A 103 8.52 -3.89 15.32
CA MET A 103 7.22 -3.71 14.66
C MET A 103 6.16 -3.10 15.60
N ALA A 104 6.23 -3.38 16.90
CA ALA A 104 5.33 -2.80 17.89
C ALA A 104 5.69 -1.36 18.32
N ASN A 105 6.97 -1.07 18.58
CA ASN A 105 7.41 0.17 19.25
C ASN A 105 8.34 1.06 18.41
N GLY A 106 8.96 0.51 17.37
CA GLY A 106 9.94 1.22 16.54
C GLY A 106 9.33 2.30 15.66
N SER A 107 10.15 3.29 15.30
CA SER A 107 9.78 4.30 14.30
C SER A 107 9.60 3.70 12.91
N THR A 108 8.99 4.47 11.99
CA THR A 108 8.90 4.11 10.57
C THR A 108 10.28 3.79 9.99
N GLY A 109 11.30 4.58 10.32
CA GLY A 109 12.69 4.35 9.89
C GLY A 109 13.26 3.03 10.41
N GLN A 110 13.10 2.73 11.71
CA GLN A 110 13.56 1.46 12.29
C GLN A 110 12.86 0.25 11.67
N LYS A 111 11.55 0.35 11.39
CA LYS A 111 10.79 -0.69 10.69
C LYS A 111 11.26 -0.86 9.24
N MET A 112 11.53 0.23 8.50
CA MET A 112 12.14 0.14 7.17
C MET A 112 13.53 -0.51 7.23
N SER A 113 14.36 -0.21 8.23
CA SER A 113 15.66 -0.85 8.44
C SER A 113 15.59 -2.33 8.83
N LEU A 114 14.46 -2.80 9.40
CA LEU A 114 14.17 -4.23 9.58
C LEU A 114 13.88 -4.88 8.22
N PHE A 115 13.00 -4.27 7.41
CA PHE A 115 12.68 -4.77 6.06
C PHE A 115 13.90 -4.77 5.13
N GLN A 116 14.73 -3.71 5.15
CA GLN A 116 15.91 -3.60 4.29
C GLN A 116 16.94 -4.73 4.52
N ARG A 117 17.10 -5.18 5.77
CA ARG A 117 18.02 -6.26 6.15
C ARG A 117 17.36 -7.64 6.20
N LEU A 118 16.08 -7.73 5.86
CA LEU A 118 15.25 -8.92 6.09
C LEU A 118 15.85 -10.16 5.41
N LYS A 119 16.23 -10.05 4.14
CA LYS A 119 16.89 -11.13 3.39
C LYS A 119 18.18 -11.61 4.05
N GLU A 120 19.09 -10.69 4.37
CA GLU A 120 20.39 -11.00 4.99
C GLU A 120 20.18 -11.71 6.34
N THR A 121 19.16 -11.28 7.08
CA THR A 121 18.80 -11.80 8.40
C THR A 121 18.14 -13.18 8.34
N LEU A 122 17.42 -13.50 7.25
CA LEU A 122 16.72 -14.77 7.07
C LEU A 122 17.58 -15.88 6.44
N VAL A 123 18.68 -15.53 5.78
CA VAL A 123 19.59 -16.52 5.15
C VAL A 123 20.22 -17.43 6.21
N GLY A 124 20.06 -18.75 6.02
CA GLY A 124 20.63 -19.78 6.90
C GLY A 124 19.75 -20.17 8.09
N LEU A 125 18.63 -19.48 8.32
CA LEU A 125 17.63 -19.89 9.30
C LEU A 125 16.79 -21.08 8.79
N ASP A 126 16.16 -21.80 9.72
CA ASP A 126 15.16 -22.80 9.37
C ASP A 126 13.82 -22.16 8.95
N MET A 127 12.96 -22.96 8.29
CA MET A 127 11.68 -22.48 7.75
C MET A 127 10.65 -22.05 8.80
N SER A 128 10.72 -22.57 10.04
CA SER A 128 9.84 -22.13 11.13
C SER A 128 10.25 -20.74 11.59
N SER A 129 11.55 -20.53 11.85
CA SER A 129 12.09 -19.21 12.21
C SER A 129 11.84 -18.17 11.11
N ILE A 130 12.05 -18.53 9.84
CA ILE A 130 11.72 -17.67 8.68
C ILE A 130 10.23 -17.31 8.64
N SER A 131 9.34 -18.30 8.79
CA SER A 131 7.89 -18.07 8.82
C SER A 131 7.50 -17.11 9.95
N GLN A 132 8.01 -17.32 11.16
CA GLN A 132 7.69 -16.48 12.32
C GLN A 132 8.13 -15.03 12.12
N VAL A 133 9.40 -14.80 11.75
CA VAL A 133 9.94 -13.45 11.53
C VAL A 133 9.21 -12.72 10.41
N LEU A 134 8.89 -13.40 9.31
CA LEU A 134 8.12 -12.82 8.21
C LEU A 134 6.71 -12.45 8.63
N MET A 135 5.97 -13.35 9.28
CA MET A 135 4.60 -13.07 9.69
C MET A 135 4.54 -11.94 10.73
N ILE A 136 5.51 -11.88 11.67
CA ILE A 136 5.66 -10.75 12.60
C ILE A 136 5.85 -9.42 11.84
N ALA A 137 6.64 -9.41 10.76
CA ALA A 137 6.88 -8.21 9.96
C ALA A 137 5.64 -7.73 9.18
N VAL A 138 4.74 -8.63 8.77
CA VAL A 138 3.64 -8.29 7.83
C VAL A 138 2.22 -8.33 8.42
N ASP A 139 1.95 -9.04 9.52
CA ASP A 139 0.60 -9.24 10.08
C ASP A 139 -0.11 -7.90 10.41
N SER A 140 0.64 -6.94 10.98
CA SER A 140 0.13 -5.61 11.31
C SER A 140 0.31 -4.57 10.20
N MET A 141 0.64 -4.96 8.96
CA MET A 141 1.01 -4.02 7.90
C MET A 141 -0.11 -3.03 7.54
N TRP A 142 -1.37 -3.48 7.58
CA TRP A 142 -2.55 -2.67 7.24
C TRP A 142 -2.81 -1.45 8.16
N VAL A 143 -2.18 -1.38 9.34
CA VAL A 143 -2.22 -0.22 10.25
C VAL A 143 -0.94 0.62 10.27
N GLN A 144 0.10 0.24 9.52
CA GLN A 144 1.35 1.01 9.46
C GLN A 144 1.21 2.28 8.62
N GLU A 145 2.13 3.22 8.80
CA GLU A 145 2.22 4.42 7.97
C GLU A 145 2.38 4.09 6.48
N PRO A 146 1.77 4.88 5.56
CA PRO A 146 1.82 4.62 4.11
C PRO A 146 3.23 4.50 3.54
N GLU A 147 4.21 5.20 4.12
CA GLU A 147 5.62 5.11 3.75
C GLU A 147 6.16 3.68 3.90
N LEU A 148 5.96 3.06 5.07
CA LEU A 148 6.35 1.67 5.31
C LEU A 148 5.52 0.70 4.46
N GLN A 149 4.21 0.95 4.30
CA GLN A 149 3.34 0.13 3.45
C GLN A 149 3.80 0.12 1.99
N CYS A 150 4.32 1.23 1.47
CA CYS A 150 4.86 1.32 0.11
C CYS A 150 6.28 0.75 0.00
N PHE A 151 7.08 0.81 1.06
CA PHE A 151 8.46 0.29 1.10
C PHE A 151 8.53 -1.24 1.19
N ALA A 152 7.76 -1.84 2.12
CA ALA A 152 7.84 -3.25 2.47
C ALA A 152 7.75 -4.23 1.27
N PRO A 153 6.89 -4.03 0.25
CA PRO A 153 6.82 -4.90 -0.93
C PRO A 153 8.16 -5.11 -1.65
N GLY A 154 9.00 -4.07 -1.73
CA GLY A 154 10.31 -4.17 -2.41
C GLY A 154 11.24 -5.16 -1.70
N ALA A 155 11.40 -5.00 -0.39
CA ALA A 155 12.17 -5.92 0.44
C ALA A 155 11.59 -7.35 0.47
N LEU A 156 10.26 -7.49 0.45
CA LEU A 156 9.59 -8.80 0.43
C LEU A 156 9.78 -9.56 -0.89
N ILE A 157 9.97 -8.88 -2.03
CA ILE A 157 10.32 -9.56 -3.29
C ILE A 157 11.68 -10.27 -3.17
N GLU A 158 12.64 -9.66 -2.47
CA GLU A 158 13.98 -10.23 -2.37
C GLU A 158 14.08 -11.50 -1.52
N VAL A 159 13.11 -11.75 -0.63
CA VAL A 159 13.06 -12.95 0.22
C VAL A 159 12.34 -14.13 -0.43
N LEU A 160 11.54 -13.90 -1.49
CA LEU A 160 10.77 -14.97 -2.17
C LEU A 160 11.61 -16.21 -2.56
N PRO A 161 12.85 -16.09 -3.06
CA PRO A 161 13.70 -17.26 -3.38
C PRO A 161 14.07 -18.14 -2.19
N LEU A 162 13.92 -17.65 -0.95
CA LEU A 162 14.22 -18.39 0.28
C LEU A 162 13.04 -19.22 0.78
N LEU A 163 11.83 -18.97 0.27
CA LEU A 163 10.59 -19.48 0.86
C LEU A 163 10.20 -20.85 0.31
N ASN A 164 9.62 -21.69 1.18
CA ASN A 164 8.91 -22.89 0.74
C ASN A 164 7.45 -22.56 0.36
N ASN A 165 6.79 -23.47 -0.38
CA ASN A 165 5.42 -23.29 -0.86
C ASN A 165 4.38 -22.92 0.21
N THR A 166 4.58 -23.31 1.48
CA THR A 166 3.68 -22.95 2.58
C THR A 166 3.85 -21.48 2.94
N VAL A 167 5.08 -21.06 3.26
CA VAL A 167 5.38 -19.66 3.67
C VAL A 167 5.11 -18.69 2.52
N THR A 168 5.40 -19.08 1.27
CA THR A 168 5.02 -18.32 0.07
C THR A 168 3.51 -18.10 -0.01
N ARG A 169 2.70 -19.11 0.32
CA ARG A 169 1.23 -19.00 0.30
C ARG A 169 0.69 -18.15 1.45
N ASP A 170 1.28 -18.25 2.64
CA ASP A 170 0.91 -17.42 3.79
C ASP A 170 1.19 -15.93 3.51
N LEU A 171 2.37 -15.62 2.97
CA LEU A 171 2.71 -14.26 2.55
C LEU A 171 1.79 -13.76 1.42
N LEU A 172 1.46 -14.61 0.44
CA LEU A 172 0.49 -14.29 -0.62
C LEU A 172 -0.89 -13.92 -0.06
N MET A 173 -1.36 -14.56 1.01
CA MET A 173 -2.62 -14.19 1.67
C MET A 173 -2.56 -12.79 2.27
N VAL A 174 -1.45 -12.44 2.93
CA VAL A 174 -1.25 -11.07 3.47
C VAL A 174 -1.17 -10.04 2.34
N THR A 175 -0.45 -10.35 1.26
CA THR A 175 -0.39 -9.51 0.05
C THR A 175 -1.78 -9.32 -0.55
N SER A 176 -2.60 -10.37 -0.64
CA SER A 176 -4.00 -10.30 -1.09
C SER A 176 -4.84 -9.33 -0.26
N THR A 177 -4.63 -9.28 1.06
CA THR A 177 -5.31 -8.34 1.96
C THR A 177 -4.87 -6.90 1.68
N MET A 178 -3.56 -6.65 1.48
CA MET A 178 -3.04 -5.31 1.20
C MET A 178 -3.54 -4.74 -0.13
N LEU A 179 -3.86 -5.57 -1.12
CA LEU A 179 -4.54 -5.17 -2.37
C LEU A 179 -5.98 -4.65 -2.18
N SER A 180 -6.52 -4.71 -0.95
CA SER A 180 -7.84 -4.17 -0.59
C SER A 180 -7.75 -2.83 0.19
N VAL A 181 -6.54 -2.29 0.40
CA VAL A 181 -6.32 -0.98 1.05
C VAL A 181 -6.81 0.17 0.15
N LYS A 182 -7.33 1.25 0.75
CA LYS A 182 -7.94 2.39 0.02
C LYS A 182 -6.93 3.24 -0.77
N THR A 183 -5.71 3.35 -0.29
CA THR A 183 -4.63 4.16 -0.88
C THR A 183 -4.10 3.50 -2.16
N ALA A 184 -4.08 4.22 -3.27
CA ALA A 184 -3.71 3.66 -4.58
C ALA A 184 -2.21 3.37 -4.67
N GLU A 185 -1.38 4.23 -4.09
CA GLU A 185 0.07 4.13 -4.02
C GLU A 185 0.49 2.83 -3.30
N VAL A 186 -0.19 2.52 -2.19
CA VAL A 186 -0.01 1.28 -1.44
C VAL A 186 -0.39 0.09 -2.33
N ARG A 187 -1.59 0.09 -2.92
CA ARG A 187 -1.98 -1.01 -3.83
C ARG A 187 -0.98 -1.21 -4.96
N ILE A 188 -0.51 -0.14 -5.61
CA ILE A 188 0.50 -0.20 -6.69
C ILE A 188 1.84 -0.79 -6.21
N ALA A 189 2.27 -0.51 -4.97
CA ALA A 189 3.45 -1.15 -4.39
C ALA A 189 3.22 -2.66 -4.15
N TRP A 190 2.08 -3.03 -3.58
CA TRP A 190 1.73 -4.43 -3.30
C TRP A 190 1.38 -5.24 -4.57
N ASN A 191 0.91 -4.60 -5.64
CA ASN A 191 0.71 -5.19 -6.97
C ASN A 191 2.02 -5.84 -7.47
N LYS A 192 3.17 -5.16 -7.31
CA LYS A 192 4.48 -5.64 -7.76
C LYS A 192 4.90 -6.92 -7.04
N LEU A 193 4.74 -6.95 -5.72
CA LEU A 193 4.98 -8.16 -4.91
C LEU A 193 3.99 -9.27 -5.28
N PHE A 194 2.71 -8.94 -5.52
CA PHE A 194 1.72 -9.94 -5.92
C PHE A 194 2.10 -10.64 -7.22
N SER A 195 2.45 -9.88 -8.27
CA SER A 195 2.89 -10.44 -9.54
C SER A 195 4.16 -11.27 -9.41
N ALA A 196 5.08 -10.90 -8.52
CA ALA A 196 6.32 -11.65 -8.27
C ALA A 196 6.08 -13.05 -7.67
N PHE A 197 4.96 -13.32 -7.00
CA PHE A 197 4.64 -14.67 -6.53
C PHE A 197 4.37 -15.67 -7.63
N ILE A 198 3.91 -15.24 -8.82
CA ILE A 198 3.38 -16.14 -9.85
C ILE A 198 4.44 -17.17 -10.27
N ASP A 199 5.72 -16.78 -10.31
CA ASP A 199 6.85 -17.65 -10.67
C ASP A 199 7.21 -18.69 -9.57
N TYR A 200 6.62 -18.58 -8.37
CA TYR A 200 6.83 -19.48 -7.22
C TYR A 200 5.59 -20.34 -6.88
N LEU A 201 4.51 -20.22 -7.65
CA LEU A 201 3.24 -20.92 -7.40
C LEU A 201 3.04 -22.03 -8.43
N ASN A 202 2.61 -23.21 -7.97
CA ASN A 202 2.25 -24.28 -8.89
C ASN A 202 0.88 -24.03 -9.57
N ASN A 203 0.60 -24.71 -10.68
CA ASN A 203 -0.64 -24.55 -11.45
C ASN A 203 -1.93 -24.68 -10.61
N LYS A 204 -1.93 -25.50 -9.54
CA LYS A 204 -3.08 -25.62 -8.64
C LYS A 204 -3.24 -24.36 -7.77
N GLN A 205 -2.17 -23.75 -7.29
CA GLN A 205 -2.23 -22.47 -6.56
C GLN A 205 -2.63 -21.33 -7.51
N LEU A 206 -2.08 -21.28 -8.73
CA LEU A 206 -2.47 -20.29 -9.73
C LEU A 206 -3.98 -20.36 -10.04
N ASP A 207 -4.53 -21.57 -10.24
CA ASP A 207 -5.94 -21.75 -10.60
C ASP A 207 -6.94 -21.53 -9.43
N ASN A 208 -6.52 -21.77 -8.19
CA ASN A 208 -7.38 -21.64 -7.00
C ASN A 208 -7.23 -20.32 -6.23
N ASP A 209 -6.01 -19.74 -6.20
CA ASP A 209 -5.71 -18.55 -5.40
C ASP A 209 -5.58 -17.30 -6.31
N VAL A 210 -4.81 -17.36 -7.41
CA VAL A 210 -4.52 -16.19 -8.27
C VAL A 210 -5.64 -15.88 -9.27
N VAL A 211 -6.13 -16.89 -10.02
CA VAL A 211 -7.17 -16.71 -11.04
C VAL A 211 -8.45 -16.09 -10.47
N PRO A 212 -9.01 -16.55 -9.33
CA PRO A 212 -10.21 -15.94 -8.76
C PRO A 212 -10.01 -14.48 -8.34
N LEU A 213 -8.83 -14.13 -7.80
CA LEU A 213 -8.50 -12.74 -7.47
C LEU A 213 -8.42 -11.88 -8.74
N ALA A 214 -7.69 -12.33 -9.76
CA ALA A 214 -7.59 -11.62 -11.03
C ALA A 214 -8.97 -11.38 -11.65
N LEU A 215 -9.83 -12.41 -11.68
CA LEU A 215 -11.20 -12.32 -12.18
C LEU A 215 -12.05 -11.30 -11.40
N LYS A 216 -11.98 -11.28 -10.06
CA LYS A 216 -12.64 -10.26 -9.22
C LYS A 216 -12.14 -8.86 -9.56
N LYS A 217 -10.82 -8.71 -9.73
CA LYS A 217 -10.17 -7.42 -10.01
C LYS A 217 -10.49 -6.84 -11.40
N THR A 218 -11.08 -7.63 -12.30
CA THR A 218 -11.62 -7.13 -13.59
C THR A 218 -12.95 -6.36 -13.46
N GLU A 219 -13.63 -6.42 -12.31
CA GLU A 219 -14.97 -5.85 -12.17
C GLU A 219 -14.97 -4.31 -12.26
N HIS A 220 -15.96 -3.73 -12.96
CA HIS A 220 -16.02 -2.27 -13.17
C HIS A 220 -16.18 -1.45 -11.87
N VAL A 221 -16.47 -2.09 -10.73
CA VAL A 221 -16.50 -1.47 -9.40
C VAL A 221 -15.10 -1.26 -8.81
N GLU A 222 -14.12 -2.06 -9.24
CA GLU A 222 -12.72 -1.93 -8.81
C GLU A 222 -12.07 -0.71 -9.50
N PRO A 223 -11.19 0.03 -8.79
CA PRO A 223 -10.54 1.22 -9.33
C PRO A 223 -9.56 0.88 -10.46
N GLN A 224 -9.15 1.89 -11.23
CA GLN A 224 -8.31 1.71 -12.43
C GLN A 224 -7.07 0.85 -12.16
N ASP A 225 -6.30 1.15 -11.12
CA ASP A 225 -5.06 0.43 -10.76
C ASP A 225 -5.27 -1.05 -10.44
N GLN A 226 -6.48 -1.42 -10.01
CA GLN A 226 -6.86 -2.81 -9.75
C GLN A 226 -7.32 -3.52 -11.01
N ARG A 227 -7.94 -2.81 -11.96
CA ARG A 227 -8.23 -3.36 -13.28
C ARG A 227 -6.95 -3.51 -14.12
N GLU A 228 -6.00 -2.59 -13.99
CA GLU A 228 -4.64 -2.70 -14.58
C GLU A 228 -3.88 -3.90 -13.99
N LEU A 229 -3.88 -4.07 -12.65
CA LEU A 229 -3.39 -5.31 -12.01
C LEU A 229 -4.06 -6.55 -12.62
N SER A 230 -5.37 -6.54 -12.83
CA SER A 230 -6.08 -7.71 -13.37
C SER A 230 -5.58 -8.11 -14.76
N CYS A 231 -5.20 -7.14 -15.61
CA CYS A 231 -4.55 -7.40 -16.89
C CYS A 231 -3.22 -8.14 -16.68
N ASP A 232 -2.35 -7.62 -15.80
CA ASP A 232 -1.02 -8.18 -15.54
C ASP A 232 -1.09 -9.60 -14.95
N LEU A 233 -1.98 -9.82 -13.99
CA LEU A 233 -2.20 -11.16 -13.40
C LEU A 233 -2.70 -12.15 -14.44
N ILE A 234 -3.65 -11.76 -15.30
CA ILE A 234 -4.14 -12.61 -16.40
C ILE A 234 -2.99 -12.93 -17.36
N GLY A 235 -2.24 -11.92 -17.82
CA GLY A 235 -1.11 -12.10 -18.73
C GLY A 235 0.01 -12.98 -18.19
N ALA A 236 0.22 -12.96 -16.88
CA ALA A 236 1.20 -13.81 -16.20
C ALA A 236 0.70 -15.26 -16.03
N VAL A 237 -0.51 -15.50 -15.50
CA VAL A 237 -1.01 -16.88 -15.29
C VAL A 237 -1.26 -17.64 -16.60
N CYS A 238 -1.60 -16.95 -17.68
CA CYS A 238 -1.75 -17.55 -19.02
C CYS A 238 -0.48 -18.25 -19.54
N ARG A 239 0.69 -17.94 -18.99
CA ARG A 239 1.98 -18.57 -19.36
C ARG A 239 2.16 -19.96 -18.73
N TYR A 240 1.42 -20.24 -17.66
CA TYR A 240 1.56 -21.44 -16.83
C TYR A 240 0.35 -22.37 -16.90
N LEU A 241 -0.84 -21.82 -17.15
CA LEU A 241 -2.10 -22.58 -17.21
C LEU A 241 -2.30 -23.26 -18.58
N PRO A 242 -2.85 -24.50 -18.61
CA PRO A 242 -3.26 -25.15 -19.86
C PRO A 242 -4.25 -24.33 -20.69
N HIS A 243 -4.16 -24.43 -22.01
CA HIS A 243 -4.96 -23.66 -22.96
C HIS A 243 -6.47 -23.75 -22.71
N ASP A 244 -6.99 -24.95 -22.40
CA ASP A 244 -8.43 -25.15 -22.15
C ASP A 244 -8.91 -24.42 -20.88
N ILE A 245 -8.04 -24.24 -19.88
CA ILE A 245 -8.32 -23.47 -18.67
C ILE A 245 -8.34 -21.97 -19.02
N VAL A 246 -7.35 -21.49 -19.78
CA VAL A 246 -7.25 -20.09 -20.22
C VAL A 246 -8.47 -19.68 -21.07
N GLU A 247 -8.79 -20.49 -22.08
CA GLU A 247 -9.93 -20.25 -22.98
C GLU A 247 -11.25 -20.21 -22.21
N ARG A 248 -11.49 -21.21 -21.35
CA ARG A 248 -12.74 -21.36 -20.58
C ARG A 248 -12.91 -20.31 -19.48
N LYS A 249 -11.85 -19.97 -18.74
CA LYS A 249 -11.93 -19.10 -17.55
C LYS A 249 -11.60 -17.63 -17.83
N LEU A 250 -10.65 -17.35 -18.73
CA LEU A 250 -10.02 -16.01 -18.84
C LEU A 250 -10.40 -15.27 -20.14
N MET A 251 -10.61 -15.97 -21.26
CA MET A 251 -10.80 -15.33 -22.57
C MET A 251 -11.92 -14.27 -22.60
N ASN A 252 -13.09 -14.57 -22.01
CA ASN A 252 -14.20 -13.62 -21.92
C ASN A 252 -13.84 -12.32 -21.16
N LYS A 253 -12.94 -12.41 -20.18
CA LYS A 253 -12.47 -11.24 -19.42
C LYS A 253 -11.36 -10.49 -20.15
N VAL A 254 -10.45 -11.18 -20.83
CA VAL A 254 -9.46 -10.57 -21.74
C VAL A 254 -10.16 -9.69 -22.78
N LEU A 255 -11.18 -10.23 -23.47
CA LEU A 255 -11.96 -9.49 -24.48
C LEU A 255 -12.69 -8.28 -23.89
N ALA A 256 -13.14 -8.36 -22.64
CA ALA A 256 -13.78 -7.25 -21.93
C ALA A 256 -12.78 -6.16 -21.51
N LEU A 257 -11.59 -6.54 -21.04
CA LEU A 257 -10.51 -5.60 -20.67
C LEU A 257 -9.95 -4.85 -21.88
N CYS A 258 -9.84 -5.50 -23.04
CA CYS A 258 -9.54 -4.83 -24.32
C CYS A 258 -10.60 -3.77 -24.71
N GLN A 259 -11.80 -3.83 -24.13
CA GLN A 259 -12.91 -2.90 -24.33
C GLN A 259 -13.19 -2.02 -23.09
N ASP A 260 -12.30 -2.02 -22.08
CA ASP A 260 -12.47 -1.16 -20.90
C ASP A 260 -12.56 0.32 -21.31
N THR A 261 -13.37 1.10 -20.59
CA THR A 261 -13.55 2.53 -20.89
C THR A 261 -12.25 3.32 -20.68
N ASN A 262 -11.39 2.87 -19.76
CA ASN A 262 -10.12 3.50 -19.46
C ASN A 262 -9.01 3.09 -20.45
N VAL A 263 -8.24 4.07 -20.93
CA VAL A 263 -7.15 3.83 -21.90
C VAL A 263 -5.96 3.06 -21.30
N GLY A 264 -5.65 3.29 -20.02
CA GLY A 264 -4.56 2.59 -19.32
C GLY A 264 -4.83 1.10 -19.17
N VAL A 265 -6.06 0.73 -18.78
CA VAL A 265 -6.51 -0.68 -18.69
C VAL A 265 -6.37 -1.38 -20.05
N ARG A 266 -6.83 -0.74 -21.14
CA ARG A 266 -6.68 -1.29 -22.50
C ARG A 266 -5.22 -1.44 -22.91
N GLN A 267 -4.36 -0.47 -22.60
CA GLN A 267 -2.93 -0.53 -22.89
C GLN A 267 -2.24 -1.69 -22.17
N HIS A 268 -2.51 -1.88 -20.87
CA HIS A 268 -1.99 -3.03 -20.12
C HIS A 268 -2.47 -4.36 -20.72
N MET A 269 -3.77 -4.49 -21.06
CA MET A 269 -4.27 -5.74 -21.67
C MET A 269 -3.62 -6.03 -23.03
N CYS A 270 -3.43 -5.03 -23.90
CA CYS A 270 -2.73 -5.22 -25.18
C CYS A 270 -1.27 -5.67 -25.00
N GLN A 271 -0.53 -5.07 -24.06
CA GLN A 271 0.85 -5.47 -23.74
C GLN A 271 0.93 -6.96 -23.35
N GLN A 272 -0.02 -7.44 -22.54
CA GLN A 272 -0.08 -8.84 -22.12
C GLN A 272 -0.51 -9.80 -23.25
N LEU A 273 -1.09 -9.30 -24.33
CA LEU A 273 -1.37 -10.06 -25.56
C LEU A 273 -0.18 -10.08 -26.55
N GLY A 274 0.87 -9.28 -26.31
CA GLY A 274 1.99 -9.11 -27.24
C GLY A 274 1.63 -8.28 -28.49
N ILE A 275 0.72 -7.30 -28.34
CA ILE A 275 0.23 -6.40 -29.40
C ILE A 275 0.70 -4.97 -29.15
#